data_AF-A0A4Q7FHI0-F1
#
_entry.id   AF-A0A4Q7FHI0-F1
#
_cell.length_a   1.000
_cell.length_b   1.000
_cell.length_c   1.000
_cell.angle_alpha   90.00
_cell.angle_beta   90.00
_cell.angle_gamma   90.00
#
_symmetry.space_group_name_H-M   'P 1'
#
loop_
_entity.id
_entity.type
_entity.pdbx_description
1 polymer ?
#
loop_
_entity_poly.entity_id
_entity_poly.type
_entity_poly.pdbx_seq_one_letter_code
_entity_poly.pdbx_strand_id
1 'polypeptide(L)'
;MPYVEVLAPQVPRQRKAALAKSVTDSLVTAFGVTADTITLYFLPISPDDYAHAGEFGPQGAGQRILLKVHAFRRSEAERRA
;
A
#
# COMPACT_ATOMS: atom_id res chain seq x y z
N MET A 1 -8.63 -7.96 11.64
CA MET A 1 -7.30 -7.33 11.72
C MET A 1 -6.74 -7.19 10.31
N PRO A 2 -7.07 -6.10 9.59
CA PRO A 2 -6.50 -5.86 8.28
C PRO A 2 -5.00 -5.62 8.37
N TYR A 3 -4.24 -6.16 7.42
CA TYR A 3 -2.87 -5.71 7.22
C TYR A 3 -2.60 -5.36 5.75
N VAL A 4 -1.68 -4.42 5.54
CA VAL A 4 -1.31 -3.94 4.21
C VAL A 4 0.18 -4.08 4.00
N GLU A 5 0.56 -4.71 2.90
CA GLU A 5 1.93 -4.64 2.39
C GLU A 5 2.02 -3.50 1.37
N VAL A 6 2.92 -2.56 1.61
CA VAL A 6 3.23 -1.43 0.73
C VAL A 6 4.54 -1.73 0.01
N LEU A 7 4.45 -2.19 -1.23
CA LEU A 7 5.61 -2.46 -2.09
C LEU A 7 5.86 -1.21 -2.94
N ALA A 8 6.93 -0.49 -2.64
CA ALA A 8 7.20 0.84 -3.20
C ALA A 8 8.70 1.17 -3.16
N PRO A 9 9.16 2.19 -3.91
CA PRO A 9 10.51 2.73 -3.75
C PRO A 9 10.81 3.16 -2.31
N GLN A 10 12.09 3.20 -1.96
CA GLN A 10 12.52 3.81 -0.71
C GLN A 10 12.25 5.33 -0.72
N VAL A 11 11.49 5.79 0.26
CA VAL A 11 11.14 7.20 0.45
C VAL A 11 11.38 7.64 1.90
N PRO A 12 11.51 8.95 2.18
CA PRO A 12 11.69 9.46 3.53
C PRO A 12 10.58 9.03 4.49
N ARG A 13 10.93 8.82 5.77
CA ARG A 13 9.99 8.38 6.83
C ARG A 13 8.74 9.27 6.92
N GLN A 14 8.87 10.58 6.70
CA GLN A 14 7.73 11.51 6.72
C GLN A 14 6.66 11.15 5.68
N ARG A 15 7.06 10.77 4.46
CA ARG A 15 6.11 10.33 3.42
C ARG A 15 5.46 9.00 3.79
N LYS A 16 6.21 8.07 4.38
CA LYS A 16 5.67 6.81 4.90
C LYS A 16 4.64 7.07 6.01
N ALA A 17 4.92 7.99 6.93
CA ALA A 17 4.00 8.34 8.01
C ALA A 17 2.68 8.97 7.49
N ALA A 18 2.77 9.86 6.51
CA ALA A 18 1.58 10.44 5.87
C ALA A 18 0.73 9.36 5.17
N LEU A 19 1.37 8.45 4.42
CA LEU A 19 0.66 7.32 3.80
C LEU A 19 0.03 6.41 4.86
N ALA A 20 0.77 6.09 5.92
CA ALA A 20 0.28 5.21 6.98
C ALA A 20 -0.97 5.76 7.65
N LYS A 21 -0.97 7.07 7.95
CA LYS A 21 -2.16 7.75 8.48
C LYS A 21 -3.33 7.65 7.51
N SER A 22 -3.13 8.07 6.25
CA SER A 22 -4.19 8.08 5.24
C SER A 22 -4.79 6.69 5.00
N VAL A 23 -3.95 5.65 4.85
CA VAL A 23 -4.41 4.28 4.62
C VAL A 23 -5.15 3.73 5.85
N THR A 24 -4.67 4.03 7.05
CA THR A 24 -5.35 3.60 8.29
C THR A 24 -6.73 4.22 8.39
N ASP A 25 -6.85 5.54 8.19
CA ASP A 25 -8.14 6.26 8.23
C ASP A 25 -9.13 5.70 7.18
N SER A 26 -8.65 5.41 5.97
CA SER A 26 -9.46 4.78 4.91
C SER A 26 -9.90 3.36 5.29
N LEU A 27 -9.03 2.54 5.88
CA LEU A 27 -9.39 1.18 6.29
C LEU A 27 -10.36 1.16 7.46
N VAL A 28 -10.23 2.06 8.44
CA VAL A 28 -11.21 2.24 9.52
C VAL A 28 -12.59 2.51 8.92
N THR A 29 -12.66 3.44 7.96
CA THR A 29 -13.91 3.82 7.31
C THR A 29 -14.49 2.68 6.47
N ALA A 30 -13.66 2.06 5.63
CA ALA A 30 -14.10 1.05 4.67
C ALA A 30 -14.48 -0.28 5.34
N PHE A 31 -13.80 -0.66 6.42
CA PHE A 31 -13.97 -1.96 7.07
C PHE A 31 -14.70 -1.89 8.41
N GLY A 32 -14.97 -0.70 8.97
CA GLY A 32 -15.64 -0.55 10.27
C GLY A 32 -14.83 -1.12 11.43
N VAL A 33 -13.49 -1.07 11.35
CA VAL A 33 -12.56 -1.59 12.36
C VAL A 33 -11.91 -0.46 13.15
N THR A 34 -11.30 -0.79 14.28
CA THR A 34 -10.48 0.15 15.06
C THR A 34 -9.04 0.22 14.55
N ALA A 35 -8.42 1.39 14.67
CA ALA A 35 -7.08 1.67 14.13
C ALA A 35 -5.97 0.79 14.72
N ASP A 36 -6.10 0.38 15.97
CA ASP A 36 -5.17 -0.52 16.68
C ASP A 36 -5.12 -1.94 16.11
N THR A 37 -6.11 -2.33 15.29
CA THR A 37 -6.14 -3.62 14.59
C THR A 37 -5.59 -3.57 13.17
N ILE A 38 -5.06 -2.43 12.73
CA ILE A 38 -4.52 -2.23 11.38
C ILE A 38 -3.00 -2.23 11.43
N THR A 39 -2.35 -3.01 10.57
CA THR A 39 -0.89 -3.06 10.45
C THR A 39 -0.43 -2.75 9.03
N LEU A 40 0.62 -1.95 8.88
CA LEU A 40 1.22 -1.65 7.57
C LEU A 40 2.69 -2.04 7.58
N TYR A 41 3.10 -2.79 6.55
CA TYR A 41 4.49 -3.13 6.28
C TYR A 41 4.98 -2.36 5.06
N PHE A 42 6.09 -1.63 5.19
CA PHE A 42 6.73 -0.95 4.06
C PHE A 42 7.88 -1.80 3.55
N LEU A 43 7.70 -2.38 2.37
CA LEU A 43 8.67 -3.25 1.71
C LEU A 43 9.31 -2.47 0.55
N PRO A 44 10.55 -1.97 0.72
CA PRO A 44 11.20 -1.21 -0.34
C PRO A 44 11.51 -2.11 -1.54
N ILE A 45 11.19 -1.62 -2.75
CA ILE A 45 11.51 -2.28 -4.02
C ILE A 45 12.60 -1.47 -4.72
N SER A 46 13.72 -2.12 -5.04
CA SER A 46 14.77 -1.52 -5.85
C SER A 46 14.25 -1.25 -7.26
N PRO A 47 14.71 -0.18 -7.95
CA PRO A 47 14.46 -0.04 -9.39
C PRO A 47 14.84 -1.30 -10.20
N ASP A 48 15.86 -2.03 -9.77
CA ASP A 48 16.33 -3.26 -10.42
C ASP A 48 15.46 -4.50 -10.10
N ASP A 49 14.50 -4.36 -9.17
CA ASP A 49 13.52 -5.39 -8.80
C ASP A 49 12.10 -5.02 -9.29
N TYR A 50 11.96 -3.98 -10.12
CA TYR A 50 10.69 -3.49 -10.66
C TYR A 50 10.69 -3.44 -12.19
N ALA A 51 9.82 -4.25 -12.80
CA ALA A 51 9.54 -4.21 -14.23
C ALA A 51 8.05 -3.92 -14.48
N HIS A 52 7.76 -3.21 -15.57
CA HIS A 52 6.41 -2.97 -16.04
C HIS A 52 6.34 -3.18 -17.55
N ALA A 53 5.27 -3.80 -18.03
CA ALA A 53 5.11 -4.17 -19.45
C ALA A 53 6.26 -5.04 -20.01
N GLY A 54 6.92 -5.83 -19.16
CA GLY A 54 8.04 -6.70 -19.55
C GLY A 54 9.39 -6.00 -19.60
N GLU A 55 9.47 -4.73 -19.23
CA GLU A 55 10.68 -3.92 -19.30
C GLU A 55 11.03 -3.30 -17.94
N PHE A 56 12.33 -3.20 -17.67
CA PHE A 56 12.82 -2.36 -16.58
C PHE A 56 12.75 -0.89 -17.01
N GLY A 57 12.28 -0.02 -16.11
CA GLY A 57 12.26 1.40 -16.37
C GLY A 57 13.69 1.98 -16.43
N PRO A 58 13.90 3.11 -17.11
CA PRO A 58 15.20 3.78 -17.08
C PRO A 58 15.51 4.24 -15.64
N GLN A 59 16.79 4.32 -15.30
CA GLN A 59 17.21 4.81 -13.99
C GLN A 59 16.63 6.22 -13.72
N GLY A 60 16.03 6.39 -12.54
CA GLY A 60 15.37 7.65 -12.15
C GLY A 60 13.92 7.81 -12.63
N ALA A 61 13.37 6.87 -13.41
CA ALA A 61 11.94 6.82 -13.66
C ALA A 61 11.15 6.50 -12.38
N GLY A 62 9.93 7.01 -12.29
CA GLY A 62 9.01 6.67 -11.19
C GLY A 62 8.59 5.20 -11.25
N GLN A 63 8.47 4.56 -10.09
CA GLN A 63 7.88 3.22 -9.97
C GLN A 63 6.43 3.32 -9.52
N ARG A 64 5.59 2.37 -9.96
CA ARG A 64 4.24 2.21 -9.40
C ARG A 64 4.33 1.61 -8.00
N ILE A 65 3.33 1.92 -7.18
CA ILE A 65 3.18 1.35 -5.85
C ILE A 65 2.16 0.20 -5.93
N LEU A 66 2.50 -0.95 -5.35
CA LEU A 66 1.54 -2.02 -5.12
C LEU A 66 1.14 -2.02 -3.64
N LEU A 67 -0.17 -1.99 -3.40
CA LEU A 67 -0.76 -2.20 -2.08
C LEU A 67 -1.46 -3.56 -2.08
N LYS A 68 -1.01 -4.46 -1.22
CA LYS A 68 -1.72 -5.71 -0.94
C LYS A 68 -2.51 -5.56 0.34
N VAL A 69 -3.84 -5.61 0.23
CA VAL A 69 -4.74 -5.50 1.39
C VAL A 69 -5.23 -6.89 1.76
N HIS A 70 -4.82 -7.36 2.93
CA HIS A 70 -5.30 -8.60 3.52
C HIS A 70 -6.36 -8.27 4.56
N ALA A 71 -7.61 -8.59 4.24
CA ALA A 71 -8.75 -8.28 5.09
C ALA A 71 -9.88 -9.30 4.88
N PHE A 72 -10.93 -9.19 5.68
CA PHE A 72 -12.11 -10.03 5.57
C PHE A 72 -12.85 -9.81 4.24
N ARG A 73 -13.63 -10.81 3.84
CA ARG A 73 -14.40 -10.80 2.59
C ARG A 73 -15.34 -9.60 2.56
N ARG A 74 -15.40 -8.94 1.40
CA ARG A 74 -16.34 -7.86 1.08
C ARG A 74 -16.98 -8.14 -0.27
N SER A 75 -18.20 -7.66 -0.46
CA SER A 75 -18.90 -7.61 -1.74
C SER A 75 -18.20 -6.65 -2.71
N GLU A 76 -18.51 -6.73 -4.00
CA GLU A 76 -17.94 -5.82 -5.00
C GLU A 76 -18.37 -4.36 -4.80
N ALA A 77 -19.60 -4.12 -4.34
CA ALA A 77 -20.09 -2.77 -4.06
C ALA A 77 -19.28 -2.14 -2.92
N GLU A 78 -19.08 -2.91 -1.85
CA GLU A 78 -18.27 -2.51 -0.70
C GLU A 78 -16.80 -2.25 -1.07
N ARG A 79 -16.23 -2.99 -2.03
CA ARG A 79 -14.86 -2.76 -2.52
C ARG A 79 -14.70 -1.52 -3.41
N ARG A 80 -15.80 -1.04 -4.01
CA ARG A 80 -15.80 0.11 -4.93
C ARG A 80 -16.16 1.45 -4.27
N ALA A 81 -16.83 1.40 -3.12
CA ALA A 81 -17.17 2.56 -2.29
C ALA A 81 -15.93 3.11 -1.57
#